data_AF-A0AAU9S3T3-F1
#
_entry.id   AF-A0AAU9S3T3-F1
#
_cell.length_a   1.000
_cell.length_b   1.000
_cell.length_c   1.000
_cell.angle_alpha   90.00
_cell.angle_beta   90.00
_cell.angle_gamma   90.00
#
_symmetry.space_group_name_H-M   'P 1'
#
loop_
_entity.id
_entity.type
_entity.pdbx_description
1 polymer ?
#
loop_
_entity_poly.entity_id
_entity_poly.type
_entity_poly.pdbx_seq_one_letter_code
_entity_poly.pdbx_strand_id
1 'polypeptide(L)'
;MGVNRNYERQAREEGFTCLCSCGFCGNCGEEAHRPVDCETVSKWILKKEFMHMSRMYMGITMACPHCHQDVKNHGRNHTSCSVCKYQFCWICHCSLEGHKDCHKYKGCGETGRARDPIHRYMHYVERWARNHSWRLMAMEDLEKWRSVQLKKLSVKTGTQRHGFRLVDTHIVECRRVLKWTYAYGYYHLPEQGRTKRQFFEHLQGEAEVALERLHRCADQELKSFVNEAEDPSKSFNDFRRKLIGLTKVTKTYFENLVEVLEYECKPKASSEKQRLGTRL
;
A
#
# COMPACT_ATOMS: atom_id res chain seq x y z
N MET A 1 20.90 21.62 -15.97
CA MET A 1 20.76 22.50 -14.79
C MET A 1 21.13 21.69 -13.57
N GLY A 2 22.32 21.92 -13.01
CA GLY A 2 22.92 21.07 -11.98
C GLY A 2 22.29 21.32 -10.61
N VAL A 3 21.78 20.26 -9.98
CA VAL A 3 21.24 20.31 -8.62
C VAL A 3 22.42 20.27 -7.64
N ASN A 4 22.38 21.19 -6.66
CA ASN A 4 23.45 21.44 -5.70
C ASN A 4 23.63 20.24 -4.75
N ARG A 5 24.76 19.54 -4.88
CA ARG A 5 25.11 18.28 -4.17
C ARG A 5 25.13 18.41 -2.63
N ASN A 6 25.15 19.64 -2.10
CA ASN A 6 25.09 19.87 -0.65
C ASN A 6 23.68 19.73 -0.07
N TYR A 7 22.63 19.95 -0.88
CA TYR A 7 21.23 19.81 -0.42
C TYR A 7 20.81 18.33 -0.26
N GLU A 8 21.42 17.44 -1.05
CA GLU A 8 21.16 15.99 -1.01
C GLU A 8 21.78 15.29 0.22
N ARG A 9 22.91 15.82 0.73
CA ARG A 9 23.52 15.31 1.96
C ARG A 9 22.69 15.63 3.19
N GLN A 10 22.11 16.83 3.26
CA GLN A 10 21.29 17.25 4.40
C GLN A 10 19.92 16.54 4.44
N ALA A 11 19.36 16.18 3.27
CA ALA A 11 18.12 15.41 3.19
C ALA A 11 18.24 13.95 3.66
N ARG A 12 19.46 13.38 3.70
CA ARG A 12 19.72 12.00 4.14
C ARG A 12 19.76 11.81 5.66
N GLU A 13 20.00 12.86 6.42
CA GLU A 13 20.06 12.78 7.90
C GLU A 13 18.75 13.17 8.58
N GLU A 14 17.83 13.88 7.89
CA GLU A 14 16.55 14.32 8.48
C GLU A 14 15.29 13.77 7.78
N GLY A 15 15.42 12.89 6.79
CA GLY A 15 14.26 12.20 6.20
C GLY A 15 13.25 13.14 5.56
N PHE A 16 13.71 14.10 4.76
CA PHE A 16 12.80 15.02 4.07
C PHE A 16 12.15 14.32 2.85
N THR A 17 11.01 13.68 3.08
CA THR A 17 10.08 13.27 2.02
C THR A 17 9.63 14.49 1.22
N CYS A 18 9.78 14.46 -0.11
CA CYS A 18 9.17 15.44 -0.99
C CYS A 18 7.67 15.61 -0.67
N LEU A 19 7.17 16.85 -0.63
CA LEU A 19 5.74 17.16 -0.48
C LEU A 19 4.84 16.58 -1.61
N CYS A 20 5.49 16.01 -2.64
CA CYS A 20 4.89 15.28 -3.75
C CYS A 20 4.70 13.78 -3.48
N SER A 21 5.23 13.23 -2.38
CA SER A 21 5.24 11.78 -2.10
C SER A 21 5.91 10.94 -3.22
N CYS A 22 6.74 11.58 -4.04
CA CYS A 22 7.57 10.94 -5.08
C CYS A 22 9.01 10.96 -4.59
N GLY A 23 9.40 9.95 -3.83
CA GLY A 23 10.80 9.70 -3.52
C GLY A 23 11.47 8.90 -4.63
N PHE A 24 12.76 9.09 -4.81
CA PHE A 24 13.61 8.30 -5.71
C PHE A 24 14.76 7.69 -4.92
N CYS A 25 15.21 6.52 -5.35
CA CYS A 25 16.42 5.92 -4.82
C CYS A 25 17.65 6.60 -5.41
N GLY A 26 18.46 7.23 -4.55
CA GLY A 26 19.70 7.87 -5.00
C GLY A 26 20.78 6.91 -5.53
N ASN A 27 20.58 5.59 -5.43
CA ASN A 27 21.54 4.59 -5.93
C ASN A 27 21.19 4.08 -7.33
N CYS A 28 19.93 3.71 -7.57
CA CYS A 28 19.50 3.16 -8.87
C CYS A 28 18.62 4.12 -9.70
N GLY A 29 18.21 5.27 -9.16
CA GLY A 29 17.35 6.23 -9.85
C GLY A 29 15.87 5.83 -9.92
N GLU A 30 15.52 4.61 -9.54
CA GLU A 30 14.14 4.12 -9.50
C GLU A 30 13.30 4.81 -8.41
N GLU A 31 11.97 4.64 -8.48
CA GLU A 31 11.05 5.06 -7.41
C GLU A 31 11.56 4.52 -6.06
N ALA A 32 11.45 5.33 -4.99
CA ALA A 32 11.82 4.92 -3.65
C ALA A 32 11.18 3.57 -3.31
N HIS A 33 12.02 2.61 -2.94
CA HIS A 33 11.66 1.19 -2.94
C HIS A 33 11.89 0.49 -1.61
N ARG A 34 11.99 1.23 -0.50
CA ARG A 34 11.91 0.63 0.84
C ARG A 34 10.59 -0.18 0.95
N PRO A 35 10.65 -1.45 1.39
CA PRO A 35 11.73 -2.10 2.15
C PRO A 35 12.74 -2.93 1.33
N VAL A 36 12.66 -2.98 0.00
CA VAL A 36 13.57 -3.81 -0.83
C VAL A 36 14.84 -3.06 -1.25
N ASP A 37 15.90 -3.79 -1.56
CA ASP A 37 17.14 -3.25 -2.12
C ASP A 37 17.06 -3.03 -3.64
N CYS A 38 18.05 -2.31 -4.20
CA CYS A 38 18.11 -2.03 -5.63
C CYS A 38 18.23 -3.29 -6.49
N GLU A 39 18.85 -4.36 -5.97
CA GLU A 39 19.01 -5.62 -6.69
C GLU A 39 17.66 -6.31 -6.89
N THR A 40 16.83 -6.36 -5.84
CA THR A 40 15.47 -6.88 -5.88
C THR A 40 14.60 -6.08 -6.86
N VAL A 41 14.74 -4.75 -6.86
CA VAL A 41 14.04 -3.88 -7.83
C VAL A 41 14.45 -4.22 -9.26
N SER A 42 15.75 -4.32 -9.54
CA SER A 42 16.25 -4.67 -10.86
C SER A 42 15.71 -6.03 -11.34
N LYS A 43 15.78 -7.05 -10.49
CA LYS A 43 15.20 -8.38 -10.77
C LYS A 43 13.70 -8.32 -11.05
N TRP A 44 12.95 -7.56 -10.24
CA TRP A 44 11.50 -7.43 -10.37
C TRP A 44 11.09 -6.76 -11.70
N ILE A 45 11.74 -5.65 -12.05
CA ILE A 45 11.45 -4.90 -13.28
C ILE A 45 11.75 -5.77 -14.51
N LEU A 46 12.94 -6.37 -14.58
CA LEU A 46 13.34 -7.25 -15.69
C LEU A 46 12.38 -8.43 -15.86
N LYS A 47 11.98 -9.09 -14.76
CA LYS A 47 11.06 -10.23 -14.82
C LYS A 47 9.67 -9.83 -15.30
N LYS A 48 9.18 -8.64 -14.93
CA LYS A 48 7.88 -8.10 -15.38
C LYS A 48 7.89 -7.86 -16.88
N GLU A 49 8.97 -7.31 -17.42
CA GLU A 49 9.12 -7.04 -18.85
C GLU A 49 9.16 -8.33 -19.65
N PHE A 50 9.98 -9.31 -19.23
CA PHE A 50 10.10 -10.61 -19.89
C PHE A 50 8.77 -11.37 -19.97
N MET A 51 7.96 -11.30 -18.91
CA MET A 51 6.69 -12.04 -18.85
C MET A 51 5.55 -11.38 -19.65
N HIS A 52 5.79 -10.23 -20.30
CA HIS A 52 4.78 -9.47 -21.07
C HIS A 52 3.43 -9.29 -20.34
N MET A 53 3.45 -9.24 -19.00
CA MET A 53 2.26 -9.11 -18.16
C MET A 53 1.66 -7.69 -18.21
N SER A 54 1.95 -6.92 -19.26
CA SER A 54 1.42 -5.58 -19.53
C SER A 54 -0.10 -5.57 -19.67
N ARG A 55 -0.71 -6.69 -20.09
CA ARG A 55 -2.18 -6.86 -20.20
C ARG A 55 -2.89 -7.14 -18.88
N MET A 56 -2.18 -7.42 -17.79
CA MET A 56 -2.77 -7.56 -16.46
C MET A 56 -3.21 -6.21 -15.84
N TYR A 57 -3.36 -5.20 -16.68
CA TYR A 57 -3.88 -3.86 -16.45
C TYR A 57 -5.42 -3.83 -16.49
N MET A 58 -6.12 -4.75 -15.82
CA MET A 58 -7.54 -4.53 -15.49
C MET A 58 -7.62 -3.70 -14.21
N GLY A 59 -6.98 -2.54 -14.31
CA GLY A 59 -6.93 -1.49 -13.33
C GLY A 59 -8.25 -0.76 -13.31
N ILE A 60 -8.74 -0.51 -12.11
CA ILE A 60 -9.89 0.35 -11.81
C ILE A 60 -11.25 -0.22 -12.24
N THR A 61 -11.40 -1.00 -13.30
CA THR A 61 -12.72 -1.53 -13.74
C THR A 61 -12.76 -3.05 -13.78
N MET A 62 -13.84 -3.64 -13.26
CA MET A 62 -14.08 -5.10 -13.23
C MET A 62 -15.57 -5.41 -13.21
N ALA A 63 -15.98 -6.55 -13.77
CA ALA A 63 -17.35 -7.04 -13.69
C ALA A 63 -17.73 -7.46 -12.24
N CYS A 64 -18.92 -7.06 -11.79
CA CYS A 64 -19.47 -7.45 -10.50
C CYS A 64 -19.64 -8.99 -10.42
N PRO A 65 -19.16 -9.67 -9.38
CA PRO A 65 -19.32 -11.13 -9.25
C PRO A 65 -20.77 -11.59 -9.09
N HIS A 66 -21.70 -10.69 -8.75
CA HIS A 66 -23.12 -11.01 -8.59
C HIS A 66 -23.95 -10.69 -9.85
N CYS A 67 -23.80 -9.50 -10.43
CA CYS A 67 -24.64 -9.04 -11.54
C CYS A 67 -23.89 -8.79 -12.86
N HIS A 68 -22.57 -9.03 -12.89
CA HIS A 68 -21.68 -8.89 -14.05
C HIS A 68 -21.59 -7.48 -14.66
N GLN A 69 -22.25 -6.48 -14.06
CA GLN A 69 -22.12 -5.08 -14.45
C GLN A 69 -20.74 -4.53 -14.10
N ASP A 70 -20.24 -3.61 -14.92
CA ASP A 70 -18.96 -2.95 -14.70
C ASP A 70 -18.97 -2.13 -13.40
N VAL A 71 -18.02 -2.44 -12.52
CA VAL A 71 -17.76 -1.73 -11.28
C VAL A 71 -16.45 -0.99 -11.42
N LYS A 72 -16.43 0.30 -11.06
CA LYS A 72 -15.20 1.07 -10.92
C LYS A 72 -14.72 1.04 -9.47
N ASN A 73 -13.44 0.79 -9.26
CA ASN A 73 -12.79 0.74 -7.97
C ASN A 73 -11.89 1.96 -7.76
N HIS A 74 -12.26 2.75 -6.77
CA HIS A 74 -11.53 3.94 -6.33
C HIS A 74 -10.40 3.58 -5.34
N GLY A 75 -9.56 2.62 -5.71
CA GLY A 75 -8.35 2.30 -4.93
C GLY A 75 -8.57 1.63 -3.57
N ARG A 76 -9.63 0.83 -3.41
CA ARG A 76 -9.94 0.09 -2.18
C ARG A 76 -10.01 -1.41 -2.41
N ASN A 77 -9.60 -2.20 -1.42
CA ASN A 77 -9.78 -3.65 -1.45
C ASN A 77 -11.24 -4.05 -1.30
N HIS A 78 -12.03 -3.30 -0.54
CA HIS A 78 -13.46 -3.58 -0.35
C HIS A 78 -14.30 -2.57 -1.11
N THR A 79 -15.20 -3.07 -1.96
CA THR A 79 -16.08 -2.23 -2.78
C THR A 79 -17.51 -2.72 -2.72
N SER A 80 -18.43 -1.91 -3.24
CA SER A 80 -19.85 -2.25 -3.36
C SER A 80 -20.31 -1.92 -4.78
N CYS A 81 -21.06 -2.84 -5.40
CA CYS A 81 -21.65 -2.60 -6.70
C CYS A 81 -22.67 -1.46 -6.61
N SER A 82 -22.56 -0.46 -7.47
CA SER A 82 -23.50 0.67 -7.50
C SER A 82 -24.91 0.23 -7.89
N VAL A 83 -25.02 -0.81 -8.73
CA VAL A 83 -26.27 -1.35 -9.28
C VAL A 83 -26.96 -2.30 -8.29
N CYS A 84 -26.34 -3.44 -7.97
CA CYS A 84 -26.97 -4.48 -7.14
C CYS A 84 -26.63 -4.41 -5.64
N LYS A 85 -25.84 -3.41 -5.22
CA LYS A 85 -25.38 -3.20 -3.83
C LYS A 85 -24.57 -4.34 -3.21
N TYR A 86 -24.27 -5.40 -3.96
CA TYR A 86 -23.41 -6.49 -3.53
C TYR A 86 -22.03 -5.96 -3.09
N GLN A 87 -21.60 -6.34 -1.88
CA GLN A 87 -20.31 -5.95 -1.33
C GLN A 87 -19.31 -7.09 -1.48
N PHE A 88 -18.16 -6.79 -2.07
CA PHE A 88 -17.16 -7.82 -2.36
C PHE A 88 -15.73 -7.30 -2.22
N CYS A 89 -14.80 -8.23 -2.08
CA CYS A 89 -13.38 -7.97 -2.09
C CYS A 89 -12.85 -7.93 -3.53
N TRP A 90 -12.20 -6.84 -3.92
CA TRP A 90 -11.59 -6.65 -5.24
C TRP A 90 -10.39 -7.58 -5.49
N ILE A 91 -9.87 -8.24 -4.44
CA ILE A 91 -8.73 -9.15 -4.56
C ILE A 91 -9.19 -10.56 -4.95
N CYS A 92 -10.16 -11.11 -4.23
CA CYS A 92 -10.60 -12.50 -4.38
C CYS A 92 -12.00 -12.64 -5.00
N HIS A 93 -12.69 -11.52 -5.23
CA HIS A 93 -14.06 -11.44 -5.76
C HIS A 93 -15.13 -12.12 -4.88
N CYS A 94 -14.77 -12.50 -3.65
CA CYS A 94 -15.70 -13.10 -2.70
C CYS A 94 -16.54 -12.03 -1.98
N SER A 95 -17.72 -12.46 -1.49
CA SER A 95 -18.56 -11.69 -0.58
C SER A 95 -17.73 -11.16 0.59
N LEU A 96 -18.03 -9.94 1.04
CA LEU A 96 -17.48 -9.43 2.31
C LEU A 96 -18.06 -10.13 3.54
N GLU A 97 -19.23 -10.77 3.41
CA GLU A 97 -19.84 -11.53 4.48
C GLU A 97 -19.01 -12.79 4.78
N GLY A 98 -18.46 -12.90 6.00
CA GLY A 98 -17.59 -14.01 6.40
C GLY A 98 -16.20 -14.00 5.73
N HIS A 99 -15.82 -12.91 5.06
CA HIS A 99 -14.56 -12.80 4.32
C HIS A 99 -13.33 -12.89 5.24
N LYS A 100 -12.43 -13.84 4.97
CA LYS A 100 -11.14 -14.01 5.65
C LYS A 100 -10.00 -13.39 4.84
N ASP A 101 -8.82 -13.27 5.45
CA ASP A 101 -7.59 -12.70 4.86
C ASP A 101 -7.35 -13.06 3.38
N CYS A 102 -7.39 -12.05 2.50
CA CYS A 102 -7.15 -12.20 1.04
C CYS A 102 -5.73 -11.84 0.59
N HIS A 103 -4.90 -11.33 1.52
CA HIS A 103 -3.50 -10.98 1.24
C HIS A 103 -2.60 -12.22 1.11
N LYS A 104 -2.99 -13.33 1.76
CA LYS A 104 -2.23 -14.60 1.74
C LYS A 104 -2.26 -15.22 0.35
N TYR A 105 -1.13 -15.79 -0.07
CA TYR A 105 -1.03 -16.54 -1.34
C TYR A 105 -1.96 -17.76 -1.39
N LYS A 106 -2.43 -18.25 -0.24
CA LYS A 106 -3.39 -19.37 -0.11
C LYS A 106 -4.68 -18.97 0.61
N GLY A 107 -5.17 -17.75 0.38
CA GLY A 107 -6.37 -17.20 1.03
C GLY A 107 -7.65 -17.36 0.20
N CYS A 108 -8.74 -17.77 0.88
CA CYS A 108 -10.10 -18.01 0.40
C CYS A 108 -10.29 -19.19 -0.59
N GLY A 109 -10.73 -20.35 -0.08
CA GLY A 109 -11.38 -21.40 -0.87
C GLY A 109 -10.52 -22.20 -1.86
N GLU A 110 -9.25 -21.86 -2.07
CA GLU A 110 -8.38 -22.59 -2.99
C GLU A 110 -7.84 -23.89 -2.37
N THR A 111 -8.73 -24.87 -2.18
CA THR A 111 -8.32 -26.27 -2.15
C THR A 111 -7.91 -26.68 -3.56
N GLY A 112 -6.63 -26.53 -3.90
CA GLY A 112 -6.01 -27.30 -4.99
C GLY A 112 -5.42 -26.53 -6.18
N ARG A 113 -5.47 -25.20 -6.26
CA ARG A 113 -4.83 -24.48 -7.37
C ARG A 113 -3.33 -24.20 -7.11
N ALA A 114 -2.58 -25.19 -7.56
CA ALA A 114 -1.27 -25.13 -8.22
C ALA A 114 -0.05 -24.64 -7.41
N ARG A 115 0.84 -25.59 -7.14
CA ARG A 115 2.28 -25.40 -6.83
C ARG A 115 3.05 -24.95 -8.08
N ASP A 116 2.47 -24.06 -8.89
CA ASP A 116 3.03 -23.63 -10.16
C ASP A 116 3.74 -22.26 -9.98
N PRO A 117 5.04 -22.17 -10.31
CA PRO A 117 5.79 -20.92 -10.29
C PRO A 117 5.12 -19.75 -11.02
N ILE A 118 4.33 -20.01 -12.07
CA ILE A 118 3.62 -18.97 -12.84
C ILE A 118 2.49 -18.38 -11.99
N HIS A 119 1.65 -19.21 -11.39
CA HIS A 119 0.55 -18.77 -10.52
C HIS A 119 1.07 -18.00 -9.29
N ARG A 120 2.18 -18.45 -8.71
CA ARG A 120 2.86 -17.71 -7.63
C ARG A 120 3.29 -16.34 -8.10
N TYR A 121 3.96 -16.26 -9.24
CA TYR A 121 4.43 -14.99 -9.77
C TYR A 121 3.27 -14.03 -10.09
N MET A 122 2.20 -14.54 -10.72
CA MET A 122 0.97 -13.77 -10.99
C MET A 122 0.45 -13.12 -9.72
N HIS A 123 0.22 -13.89 -8.64
CA HIS A 123 -0.27 -13.36 -7.36
C HIS A 123 0.45 -12.09 -6.87
N TYR A 124 1.78 -12.09 -6.91
CA TYR A 124 2.58 -10.95 -6.46
C TYR A 124 2.57 -9.80 -7.46
N VAL A 125 2.60 -10.09 -8.77
CA VAL A 125 2.52 -9.07 -9.83
C VAL A 125 1.19 -8.32 -9.78
N GLU A 126 0.06 -9.01 -9.60
CA GLU A 126 -1.25 -8.36 -9.56
C GLU A 126 -1.33 -7.35 -8.42
N ARG A 127 -0.84 -7.73 -7.25
CA ARG A 127 -0.90 -6.92 -6.04
C ARG A 127 0.10 -5.76 -6.08
N TRP A 128 1.28 -5.97 -6.68
CA TRP A 128 2.23 -4.90 -6.98
C TRP A 128 1.62 -3.87 -7.93
N ALA A 129 1.07 -4.32 -9.06
CA ALA A 129 0.53 -3.45 -10.11
C ALA A 129 -0.68 -2.67 -9.61
N ARG A 130 -1.53 -3.32 -8.81
CA ARG A 130 -2.69 -2.70 -8.17
C ARG A 130 -2.28 -1.59 -7.20
N ASN A 131 -1.34 -1.85 -6.30
CA ASN A 131 -0.86 -0.82 -5.39
C ASN A 131 -0.19 0.35 -6.13
N HIS A 132 0.48 0.08 -7.26
CA HIS A 132 0.99 1.13 -8.13
C HIS A 132 -0.14 1.97 -8.74
N SER A 133 -1.15 1.34 -9.36
CA SER A 133 -2.30 2.04 -9.94
C SER A 133 -3.08 2.85 -8.90
N TRP A 134 -3.28 2.28 -7.70
CA TRP A 134 -3.99 2.93 -6.61
C TRP A 134 -3.21 4.09 -5.99
N ARG A 135 -1.87 4.00 -5.99
CA ARG A 135 -1.01 5.12 -5.64
C ARG A 135 -1.22 6.28 -6.61
N LEU A 136 -1.25 6.02 -7.91
CA LEU A 136 -1.46 7.07 -8.93
C LEU A 136 -2.85 7.71 -8.80
N MET A 137 -3.90 6.91 -8.55
CA MET A 137 -5.23 7.46 -8.27
C MET A 137 -5.25 8.33 -7.01
N ALA A 138 -4.64 7.88 -5.91
CA ALA A 138 -4.57 8.67 -4.68
C ALA A 138 -3.80 10.00 -4.88
N MET A 139 -2.78 10.01 -5.73
CA MET A 139 -2.07 11.24 -6.11
C MET A 139 -2.95 12.20 -6.93
N GLU A 140 -3.73 11.66 -7.87
CA GLU A 140 -4.67 12.46 -8.66
C GLU A 140 -5.80 13.04 -7.79
N ASP A 141 -6.35 12.21 -6.88
CA ASP A 141 -7.37 12.63 -5.93
C ASP A 141 -6.84 13.70 -4.98
N LEU A 142 -5.59 13.58 -4.49
CA LEU A 142 -4.92 14.61 -3.70
C LEU A 142 -4.83 15.95 -4.46
N GLU A 143 -4.52 15.92 -5.76
CA GLU A 143 -4.43 17.14 -6.56
C GLU A 143 -5.80 17.77 -6.84
N LYS A 144 -6.82 16.95 -7.09
CA LYS A 144 -8.23 17.40 -7.16
C LYS A 144 -8.70 18.00 -5.84
N TRP A 145 -8.32 17.39 -4.72
CA TRP A 145 -8.59 17.87 -3.37
C TRP A 145 -7.98 19.25 -3.11
N ARG A 146 -6.70 19.42 -3.48
CA ARG A 146 -5.97 20.70 -3.36
C ARG A 146 -6.61 21.82 -4.19
N SER A 147 -7.01 21.52 -5.42
CA SER A 147 -7.47 22.52 -6.37
C SER A 147 -8.93 22.98 -6.14
N VAL A 148 -9.83 22.06 -5.77
CA VAL A 148 -11.29 22.32 -5.75
C VAL A 148 -11.92 22.22 -4.36
N GLN A 149 -11.67 21.14 -3.62
CA GLN A 149 -12.47 20.83 -2.42
C GLN A 149 -11.96 21.51 -1.14
N LEU A 150 -10.64 21.71 -1.03
CA LEU A 150 -10.02 22.39 0.12
C LEU A 150 -10.50 23.85 0.25
N LYS A 151 -10.74 24.54 -0.87
CA LYS A 151 -11.30 25.89 -0.88
C LYS A 151 -12.71 25.92 -0.29
N LYS A 152 -13.58 24.98 -0.69
CA LYS A 152 -14.96 24.87 -0.19
C LYS A 152 -15.02 24.57 1.31
N LEU A 153 -14.21 23.63 1.78
CA LEU A 153 -14.16 23.25 3.21
C LEU A 153 -13.56 24.33 4.10
N SER A 154 -12.53 25.06 3.64
CA SER A 154 -11.92 26.16 4.39
C SER A 154 -12.91 27.29 4.65
N VAL A 155 -13.83 27.56 3.71
CA VAL A 155 -14.90 28.56 3.86
C VAL A 155 -15.97 28.08 4.84
N LYS A 156 -16.34 26.79 4.82
CA LYS A 156 -17.41 26.24 5.67
C LYS A 156 -16.99 25.99 7.13
N THR A 157 -15.76 25.56 7.38
CA THR A 157 -15.36 25.00 8.70
C THR A 157 -14.33 25.80 9.47
N GLY A 158 -13.81 26.90 8.90
CA GLY A 158 -12.76 27.73 9.53
C GLY A 158 -11.46 26.98 9.85
N THR A 159 -11.28 25.75 9.34
CA THR A 159 -10.21 24.84 9.77
C THR A 159 -8.91 25.04 8.98
N GLN A 160 -7.77 24.91 9.66
CA GLN A 160 -6.45 25.04 9.08
C GLN A 160 -6.15 23.95 8.03
N ARG A 161 -5.60 24.39 6.88
CA ARG A 161 -5.42 23.62 5.64
C ARG A 161 -4.45 22.43 5.72
N HIS A 162 -3.68 22.30 6.80
CA HIS A 162 -2.51 21.42 6.85
C HIS A 162 -2.82 19.95 7.22
N GLY A 163 -3.86 19.69 8.03
CA GLY A 163 -4.15 18.35 8.55
C GLY A 163 -4.54 17.34 7.47
N PHE A 164 -5.43 17.73 6.56
CA PHE A 164 -5.92 16.84 5.48
C PHE A 164 -4.84 16.51 4.45
N ARG A 165 -3.97 17.49 4.14
CA ARG A 165 -2.86 17.29 3.20
C ARG A 165 -1.93 16.17 3.64
N LEU A 166 -1.70 16.02 4.95
CA LEU A 166 -0.83 14.98 5.48
C LEU A 166 -1.44 13.59 5.30
N VAL A 167 -2.77 13.45 5.38
CA VAL A 167 -3.44 12.15 5.28
C VAL A 167 -3.28 11.53 3.90
N ASP A 168 -3.56 12.29 2.85
CA ASP A 168 -3.46 11.78 1.47
C ASP A 168 -2.01 11.43 1.12
N THR A 169 -1.04 12.23 1.58
CA THR A 169 0.38 11.89 1.41
C THR A 169 0.74 10.57 2.12
N HIS A 170 0.16 10.29 3.29
CA HIS A 170 0.37 9.00 3.95
C HIS A 170 -0.26 7.84 3.15
N ILE A 171 -1.45 8.02 2.57
CA ILE A 171 -2.08 6.98 1.73
C ILE A 171 -1.19 6.67 0.52
N VAL A 172 -0.66 7.70 -0.16
CA VAL A 172 0.25 7.55 -1.31
C VAL A 172 1.52 6.80 -0.91
N GLU A 173 2.13 7.15 0.22
CA GLU A 173 3.32 6.47 0.74
C GLU A 173 3.04 5.02 1.16
N CYS A 174 1.92 4.76 1.83
CA CYS A 174 1.52 3.40 2.23
C CYS A 174 1.32 2.50 0.99
N ARG A 175 0.70 3.00 -0.08
CA ARG A 175 0.57 2.27 -1.36
C ARG A 175 1.93 1.99 -2.01
N ARG A 176 2.87 2.94 -1.94
CA ARG A 176 4.25 2.73 -2.40
C ARG A 176 4.94 1.60 -1.61
N VAL A 177 4.83 1.61 -0.29
CA VAL A 177 5.41 0.55 0.55
C VAL A 177 4.77 -0.80 0.25
N LEU A 178 3.44 -0.89 0.21
CA LEU A 178 2.74 -2.14 -0.12
C LEU A 178 3.17 -2.72 -1.46
N LYS A 179 3.24 -1.88 -2.51
CA LYS A 179 3.77 -2.26 -3.82
C LYS A 179 5.11 -3.00 -3.66
N TRP A 180 6.06 -2.43 -2.93
CA TRP A 180 7.38 -3.04 -2.75
C TRP A 180 7.41 -4.23 -1.79
N THR A 181 6.50 -4.32 -0.83
CA THR A 181 6.35 -5.52 0.01
C THR A 181 5.93 -6.75 -0.79
N TYR A 182 5.22 -6.60 -1.92
CA TYR A 182 4.92 -7.73 -2.80
C TYR A 182 6.15 -8.21 -3.58
N ALA A 183 7.01 -7.30 -4.02
CA ALA A 183 8.31 -7.69 -4.58
C ALA A 183 9.18 -8.40 -3.53
N TYR A 184 9.18 -7.89 -2.29
CA TYR A 184 9.84 -8.54 -1.15
C TYR A 184 9.31 -9.96 -0.95
N GLY A 185 7.99 -10.12 -0.85
CA GLY A 185 7.37 -11.41 -0.58
C GLY A 185 7.67 -12.47 -1.65
N TYR A 186 7.86 -12.04 -2.90
CA TYR A 186 8.25 -12.95 -3.97
C TYR A 186 9.69 -13.45 -3.84
N TYR A 187 10.65 -12.54 -3.65
CA TYR A 187 12.09 -12.86 -3.68
C TYR A 187 12.68 -13.30 -2.33
N HIS A 188 12.16 -12.78 -1.21
CA HIS A 188 12.77 -12.93 0.11
C HIS A 188 12.03 -13.92 1.04
N LEU A 189 10.90 -14.49 0.62
CA LEU A 189 10.14 -15.47 1.39
C LEU A 189 10.13 -16.86 0.74
N PRO A 190 11.14 -17.70 1.02
CA PRO A 190 11.25 -19.05 0.45
C PRO A 190 10.08 -19.95 0.86
N GLU A 191 9.74 -20.94 0.03
CA GLU A 191 8.60 -21.85 0.26
C GLU A 191 8.72 -22.72 1.50
N GLN A 192 9.94 -22.99 1.93
CA GLN A 192 10.22 -23.85 3.07
C GLN A 192 10.14 -23.06 4.40
N GLY A 193 10.23 -21.72 4.37
CA GLY A 193 10.23 -20.85 5.56
C GLY A 193 8.82 -20.50 6.06
N ARG A 194 8.03 -21.50 6.50
CA ARG A 194 6.62 -21.32 6.89
C ARG A 194 6.42 -20.21 7.94
N THR A 195 7.20 -20.18 9.01
CA THR A 195 7.06 -19.21 10.11
C THR A 195 7.34 -17.77 9.66
N LYS A 196 8.46 -17.56 8.95
CA LYS A 196 8.84 -16.23 8.42
C LYS A 196 7.80 -15.70 7.45
N ARG A 197 7.25 -16.58 6.60
CA ARG A 197 6.14 -16.23 5.70
C ARG A 197 4.87 -15.85 6.44
N GLN A 198 4.42 -16.66 7.40
CA GLN A 198 3.20 -16.38 8.16
C GLN A 198 3.31 -15.06 8.93
N PHE A 199 4.48 -14.80 9.51
CA PHE A 199 4.75 -13.54 10.19
C PHE A 199 4.73 -12.34 9.23
N PHE A 200 5.39 -12.45 8.07
CA PHE A 200 5.31 -11.45 7.01
C PHE A 200 3.87 -11.18 6.57
N GLU A 201 3.13 -12.24 6.24
CA GLU A 201 1.76 -12.14 5.74
C GLU A 201 0.87 -11.48 6.78
N HIS A 202 1.04 -11.80 8.07
CA HIS A 202 0.33 -11.15 9.16
C HIS A 202 0.63 -9.64 9.23
N LEU A 203 1.91 -9.24 9.24
CA LEU A 203 2.28 -7.82 9.30
C LEU A 203 1.80 -7.04 8.07
N GLN A 204 1.93 -7.62 6.87
CA GLN A 204 1.42 -7.03 5.64
C GLN A 204 -0.11 -6.88 5.70
N GLY A 205 -0.82 -7.90 6.17
CA GLY A 205 -2.26 -7.89 6.33
C GLY A 205 -2.76 -6.82 7.29
N GLU A 206 -2.12 -6.67 8.45
CA GLU A 206 -2.44 -5.61 9.41
C GLU A 206 -2.25 -4.21 8.81
N ALA A 207 -1.14 -4.00 8.08
CA ALA A 207 -0.88 -2.74 7.38
C ALA A 207 -1.92 -2.47 6.28
N GLU A 208 -2.33 -3.48 5.51
CA GLU A 208 -3.38 -3.34 4.50
C GLU A 208 -4.74 -2.98 5.12
N VAL A 209 -5.14 -3.66 6.19
CA VAL A 209 -6.41 -3.36 6.90
C VAL A 209 -6.38 -1.94 7.46
N ALA A 210 -5.28 -1.52 8.06
CA ALA A 210 -5.12 -0.17 8.57
C ALA A 210 -5.20 0.88 7.44
N LEU A 211 -4.58 0.62 6.29
CA LEU A 211 -4.65 1.51 5.12
C LEU A 211 -6.07 1.59 4.56
N GLU A 212 -6.79 0.47 4.45
CA GLU A 212 -8.16 0.44 3.96
C GLU A 212 -9.11 1.23 4.87
N ARG A 213 -8.95 1.14 6.18
CA ARG A 213 -9.72 1.93 7.16
C ARG A 213 -9.45 3.42 7.02
N LEU A 214 -8.17 3.80 6.88
CA LEU A 214 -7.78 5.20 6.67
C LEU A 214 -8.35 5.74 5.35
N HIS A 215 -8.16 5.00 4.26
CA HIS A 215 -8.62 5.42 2.93
C HIS A 215 -10.15 5.54 2.87
N ARG A 216 -10.89 4.62 3.50
CA ARG A 216 -12.35 4.72 3.62
C ARG A 216 -12.78 6.00 4.34
N CYS A 217 -12.15 6.31 5.47
CA CYS A 217 -12.46 7.52 6.24
C CYS A 217 -12.14 8.79 5.42
N ALA A 218 -10.98 8.81 4.76
CA ALA A 218 -10.54 9.94 3.93
C ALA A 218 -11.43 10.14 2.68
N ASP A 219 -11.92 9.07 2.03
CA ASP A 219 -12.68 9.16 0.79
C ASP A 219 -14.20 9.28 1.01
N GLN A 220 -14.80 8.46 1.88
CA GLN A 220 -16.26 8.37 2.01
C GLN A 220 -16.80 9.34 3.06
N GLU A 221 -16.21 9.35 4.25
CA GLU A 221 -16.72 10.17 5.35
C GLU A 221 -16.46 11.65 5.06
N LEU A 222 -15.33 11.98 4.44
CA LEU A 222 -15.02 13.34 4.02
C LEU A 222 -16.01 13.89 2.97
N LYS A 223 -16.39 13.09 1.96
CA LYS A 223 -17.39 13.50 0.95
C LYS A 223 -18.73 13.87 1.57
N SER A 224 -19.10 13.23 2.69
CA SER A 224 -20.35 13.56 3.39
C SER A 224 -20.37 14.97 3.98
N PHE A 225 -19.20 15.53 4.33
CA PHE A 225 -19.08 16.91 4.82
C PHE A 225 -18.95 17.95 3.70
N VAL A 226 -18.59 17.54 2.48
CA VAL A 226 -18.45 18.45 1.32
C VAL A 226 -19.79 18.69 0.62
N ASN A 227 -20.62 17.66 0.50
CA ASN A 227 -21.79 17.63 -0.40
C ASN A 227 -23.14 18.02 0.26
N GLU A 228 -23.13 18.87 1.28
CA GLU A 228 -24.30 19.66 1.76
C GLU A 228 -25.47 18.93 2.45
N ALA A 229 -25.36 17.63 2.74
CA ALA A 229 -26.24 17.03 3.75
C ALA A 229 -25.64 17.27 5.14
N GLU A 230 -25.94 18.43 5.73
CA GLU A 230 -25.72 18.64 7.17
C GLU A 230 -26.57 17.63 7.92
N ASP A 231 -25.96 16.51 8.30
CA ASP A 231 -26.45 15.72 9.41
C ASP A 231 -26.03 16.46 10.69
N PRO A 232 -26.96 17.11 11.41
CA PRO A 232 -26.62 17.90 12.60
C PRO A 232 -25.99 17.05 13.71
N SER A 233 -26.08 15.72 13.62
CA SER A 233 -25.46 14.78 14.55
C SER A 233 -23.97 14.54 14.29
N LYS A 234 -23.45 14.87 13.09
CA LYS A 234 -22.06 14.58 12.71
C LYS A 234 -21.13 15.76 13.01
N SER A 235 -20.42 15.66 14.12
CA SER A 235 -19.33 16.58 14.47
C SER A 235 -18.14 16.45 13.52
N PHE A 236 -17.85 17.52 12.76
CA PHE A 236 -16.64 17.61 11.93
C PHE A 236 -15.35 17.44 12.77
N ASN A 237 -15.37 17.89 14.03
CA ASN A 237 -14.26 17.70 14.96
C ASN A 237 -14.05 16.23 15.31
N ASP A 238 -15.11 15.43 15.39
CA ASP A 238 -15.03 14.00 15.69
C ASP A 238 -14.47 13.25 14.49
N PHE A 239 -14.94 13.58 13.29
CA PHE A 239 -14.35 13.11 12.05
C PHE A 239 -12.85 13.46 11.95
N ARG A 240 -12.48 14.71 12.25
CA ARG A 240 -11.08 15.15 12.23
C ARG A 240 -10.22 14.36 13.22
N ARG A 241 -10.70 14.16 14.46
CA ARG A 241 -10.01 13.35 15.48
C ARG A 241 -9.83 11.91 15.02
N LYS A 242 -10.89 11.31 14.47
CA LYS A 242 -10.86 9.95 13.92
C LYS A 242 -9.87 9.82 12.78
N LEU A 243 -9.86 10.76 11.84
CA LEU A 243 -8.96 10.76 10.69
C LEU A 243 -7.49 10.81 11.13
N ILE A 244 -7.14 11.75 12.02
CA ILE A 244 -5.79 11.87 12.58
C ILE A 244 -5.38 10.59 13.32
N GLY A 245 -6.28 10.04 14.14
CA GLY A 245 -6.05 8.80 14.87
C GLY A 245 -5.75 7.63 13.93
N LEU A 246 -6.55 7.45 12.88
CA LEU A 246 -6.32 6.44 11.85
C LEU A 246 -4.99 6.66 11.13
N THR A 247 -4.65 7.90 10.76
CA THR A 247 -3.36 8.20 10.11
C THR A 247 -2.17 7.79 10.98
N LYS A 248 -2.22 8.11 12.28
CA LYS A 248 -1.16 7.73 13.23
C LYS A 248 -1.04 6.21 13.34
N VAL A 249 -2.15 5.51 13.51
CA VAL A 249 -2.17 4.04 13.61
C VAL A 249 -1.62 3.39 12.33
N THR A 250 -2.10 3.83 11.16
CA THR A 250 -1.61 3.32 9.87
C THR A 250 -0.11 3.57 9.72
N LYS A 251 0.37 4.77 10.04
CA LYS A 251 1.80 5.10 10.00
C LYS A 251 2.62 4.09 10.82
N THR A 252 2.22 3.82 12.06
CA THR A 252 2.91 2.87 12.94
C THR A 252 2.94 1.45 12.37
N TYR A 253 1.84 0.95 11.80
CA TYR A 253 1.86 -0.37 11.14
C TYR A 253 2.85 -0.44 9.98
N PHE A 254 2.95 0.63 9.18
CA PHE A 254 3.86 0.70 8.05
C PHE A 254 5.33 0.87 8.45
N GLU A 255 5.61 1.67 9.48
CA GLU A 255 6.96 1.81 10.06
C GLU A 255 7.46 0.46 10.59
N ASN A 256 6.65 -0.21 11.42
CA ASN A 256 6.96 -1.53 11.95
C ASN A 256 7.17 -2.56 10.83
N LEU A 257 6.32 -2.54 9.80
CA LEU A 257 6.47 -3.42 8.64
C LEU A 257 7.80 -3.16 7.93
N VAL A 258 8.15 -1.92 7.62
CA VAL A 258 9.39 -1.60 6.92
C VAL A 258 10.61 -1.98 7.75
N GLU A 259 10.63 -1.65 9.04
CA GLU A 259 11.76 -1.95 9.94
C GLU A 259 12.04 -3.44 10.05
N VAL A 260 10.99 -4.26 10.23
CA VAL A 260 11.11 -5.72 10.30
C VAL A 260 11.68 -6.28 9.00
N LEU A 261 11.19 -5.82 7.84
CA LEU A 261 11.62 -6.34 6.54
C LEU A 261 13.05 -5.93 6.20
N GLU A 262 13.46 -4.72 6.57
CA GLU A 262 14.83 -4.27 6.39
C GLU A 262 15.82 -4.97 7.32
N TYR A 263 15.40 -5.24 8.57
CA TYR A 263 16.20 -6.04 9.49
C TYR A 263 16.44 -7.45 8.93
N GLU A 264 15.40 -8.07 8.39
CA GLU A 264 15.47 -9.42 7.80
C GLU A 264 16.24 -9.49 6.47
N CYS A 265 16.38 -8.37 5.76
CA CYS A 265 17.18 -8.24 4.52
C CYS A 265 18.68 -8.05 4.78
N LYS A 266 19.09 -7.67 5.99
CA LYS A 266 20.52 -7.48 6.28
C LYS A 266 21.24 -8.83 6.32
N PRO A 267 22.41 -8.98 5.68
CA PRO A 267 23.21 -10.19 5.83
C PRO A 267 23.55 -10.39 7.29
N LYS A 268 23.10 -11.51 7.88
CA LYS A 268 23.49 -11.89 9.24
C LYS A 268 24.99 -12.12 9.23
N ALA A 269 25.74 -11.32 9.99
CA ALA A 269 27.16 -11.57 10.20
C ALA A 269 27.33 -13.02 10.69
N SER A 270 28.14 -13.81 9.98
CA SER A 270 28.43 -15.18 10.34
C SER A 270 29.09 -15.23 11.72
N SER A 271 28.36 -15.71 12.71
CA SER A 271 28.92 -16.08 14.02
C SER A 271 29.55 -17.47 13.92
N GLU A 272 30.60 -17.59 13.10
CA GLU A 272 31.44 -18.79 13.00
C GLU A 272 32.93 -18.42 13.12
N LYS A 273 33.28 -17.68 14.17
CA LYS A 273 34.65 -17.61 14.69
C LYS A 273 34.64 -17.59 16.21
N GLN A 274 34.15 -18.66 16.82
CA GLN A 274 34.54 -19.06 18.18
C GLN A 274 34.06 -20.48 18.46
N ARG A 275 34.84 -21.47 18.02
CA ARG A 275 34.95 -22.77 18.67
C ARG A 275 36.22 -23.47 18.20
N LEU A 276 37.12 -23.65 19.17
CA LEU A 276 38.18 -24.67 19.23
C LEU A 276 39.50 -24.37 18.50
N GLY A 277 40.15 -23.28 18.92
CA GLY A 277 41.58 -23.33 19.20
C GLY A 277 41.79 -23.83 20.63
N THR A 278 41.69 -25.15 20.85
CA THR A 278 42.25 -25.83 22.03
C THR A 278 42.29 -27.34 21.77
N ARG A 279 43.46 -27.84 21.38
CA ARG A 279 43.97 -29.15 21.81
C ARG A 279 45.48 -29.13 21.58
N LEU A 280 46.17 -29.20 22.71
CA LEU A 280 47.57 -29.61 22.84
C LEU A 280 47.80 -30.94 22.13
#